data_AF-W1YSZ5-F1
#
_entry.id   AF-W1YSZ5-F1
#
_cell.length_a   1.000
_cell.length_b   1.000
_cell.length_c   1.000
_cell.angle_alpha   90.00
_cell.angle_beta   90.00
_cell.angle_gamma   90.00
#
_symmetry.space_group_name_H-M   'P 1'
#
loop_
_entity.id
_entity.type
_entity.pdbx_description
1 polymer ?
#
loop_
_entity_poly.entity_id
_entity_poly.type
_entity_poly.pdbx_seq_one_letter_code
_entity_poly.pdbx_strand_id
1 'polypeptide(L)' 'DLQQRFTEQPVIRAHFDQTRTIKDLPQPLRSQGQMLIARDQGLLWDQTSPFPMQLLLDDKRMVQVINGQPPQIITAENN' A
#
# COMPACT_ATOMS: atom_id res chain seq x y z
N ASP A 1 -12.84 -1.27 -19.31
CA ASP A 1 -12.01 -2.49 -19.29
C ASP A 1 -11.05 -2.72 -18.13
N LEU A 2 -10.44 -1.73 -17.46
CA LEU A 2 -9.76 -2.01 -16.17
C LEU A 2 -10.74 -1.90 -14.99
N GLN A 3 -11.47 -0.77 -14.90
CA GLN A 3 -12.42 -0.52 -13.82
C GLN A 3 -13.49 -1.61 -13.70
N GLN A 4 -14.07 -2.06 -14.81
CA GLN A 4 -15.05 -3.17 -14.83
C GLN A 4 -14.50 -4.48 -14.27
N ARG A 5 -13.23 -4.81 -14.52
CA ARG A 5 -12.61 -6.03 -13.98
C ARG A 5 -12.41 -5.96 -12.47
N PHE A 6 -12.15 -4.76 -11.93
CA PHE A 6 -12.17 -4.53 -10.47
C PHE A 6 -13.59 -4.68 -9.88
N THR A 7 -14.64 -4.32 -10.63
CA THR A 7 -16.04 -4.45 -10.20
C THR A 7 -16.61 -5.87 -10.28
N GLU A 8 -15.93 -6.82 -10.90
CA GLU A 8 -16.36 -8.23 -10.94
C GLU A 8 -15.65 -9.11 -9.90
N GLN A 9 -14.39 -8.80 -9.58
CA GLN A 9 -13.61 -9.59 -8.62
C GLN A 9 -13.76 -9.02 -7.21
N PRO A 10 -14.24 -9.81 -6.22
CA PRO A 10 -14.38 -9.34 -4.84
C PRO A 10 -13.01 -9.12 -4.18
N VAL A 11 -11.98 -9.83 -4.66
CA VAL A 11 -10.62 -9.79 -4.14
C VAL A 11 -9.61 -9.85 -5.29
N ILE A 12 -8.67 -8.91 -5.30
CA ILE A 12 -7.58 -8.81 -6.27
C ILE A 12 -6.24 -8.90 -5.55
N ARG A 13 -5.34 -9.73 -6.09
CA ARG A 13 -3.99 -9.94 -5.59
C ARG A 13 -3.00 -9.62 -6.70
N ALA A 14 -1.96 -8.86 -6.38
CA ALA A 14 -0.90 -8.53 -7.33
C ALA A 14 0.46 -8.45 -6.64
N HIS A 15 1.50 -8.82 -7.37
CA HIS A 15 2.85 -8.36 -7.06
C HIS A 15 3.00 -6.92 -7.53
N PHE A 16 3.79 -6.12 -6.82
CA PHE A 16 4.17 -4.79 -7.28
C PHE A 16 5.69 -4.62 -7.29
N ASP A 17 6.14 -3.83 -8.27
CA ASP A 17 7.47 -3.23 -8.36
C ASP A 17 7.29 -1.71 -8.46
N GLN A 18 7.80 -0.96 -7.50
CA GLN A 18 7.67 0.48 -7.41
C GLN A 18 9.04 1.13 -7.47
N THR A 19 9.17 2.19 -8.26
CA THR A 19 10.35 3.07 -8.27
C THR A 19 9.92 4.48 -7.94
N ARG A 20 10.45 5.04 -6.85
CA ARG A 20 10.18 6.41 -6.41
C ARG A 20 11.43 7.26 -6.53
N THR A 21 11.39 8.27 -7.40
CA THR A 21 12.43 9.30 -7.47
C THR A 21 12.16 10.38 -6.43
N ILE A 22 13.09 10.60 -5.52
CA ILE A 22 13.01 11.63 -4.48
C ILE A 22 14.11 12.64 -4.77
N LYS A 23 13.76 13.93 -4.85
CA LYS A 23 14.63 15.02 -5.31
C LYS A 23 16.00 15.03 -4.61
N ASP A 24 16.03 14.69 -3.33
CA ASP A 24 17.21 14.77 -2.49
C ASP A 24 17.95 13.43 -2.32
N LEU A 25 17.49 12.36 -3.00
CA LEU A 25 18.20 11.07 -3.01
C LEU A 25 19.01 10.90 -4.29
N PRO A 26 20.27 10.41 -4.20
CA PRO A 26 21.13 10.21 -5.36
C PRO A 26 20.66 9.08 -6.29
N GLN A 27 19.84 8.15 -5.79
CA GLN A 27 19.25 7.06 -6.56
C GLN A 27 17.77 6.89 -6.22
N PRO A 28 16.93 6.44 -7.17
CA PRO A 28 15.52 6.15 -6.89
C PRO A 28 15.38 5.05 -5.84
N LEU A 29 14.41 5.21 -4.95
CA LEU A 29 14.03 4.14 -4.04
C LEU A 29 13.24 3.10 -4.81
N ARG A 30 13.73 1.86 -4.85
CA ARG A 30 13.01 0.72 -5.41
C ARG A 30 12.39 -0.08 -4.29
N SER A 31 11.10 -0.38 -4.41
CA SER A 31 10.40 -1.25 -3.49
C SER A 31 9.54 -2.28 -4.19
N GLN A 32 9.35 -3.41 -3.53
CA GLN A 32 8.61 -4.55 -4.07
C GLN A 32 7.83 -5.26 -2.97
N GLY A 33 6.76 -5.94 -3.35
CA GLY A 33 5.92 -6.63 -2.40
C GLY A 33 4.63 -7.16 -3.00
N GLN A 34 3.63 -7.33 -2.15
CA GLN A 34 2.31 -7.83 -2.52
C GLN A 34 1.25 -6.79 -2.21
N MET A 35 0.21 -6.78 -3.04
CA MET A 35 -0.96 -5.94 -2.89
C MET A 35 -2.21 -6.83 -2.86
N LEU A 36 -3.11 -6.55 -1.94
CA LEU A 36 -4.42 -7.17 -1.84
C LEU A 36 -5.48 -6.07 -1.79
N ILE A 37 -6.38 -6.04 -2.77
CA ILE A 37 -7.57 -5.19 -2.76
C ILE A 37 -8.76 -6.10 -2.52
N ALA A 38 -9.48 -5.88 -1.43
CA ALA A 38 -10.74 -6.55 -1.16
C ALA A 38 -11.83 -5.47 -1.16
N ARG A 39 -12.78 -5.56 -2.09
CA ARG A 39 -13.73 -4.47 -2.40
C ARG A 39 -14.38 -3.85 -1.16
N ASP A 40 -14.84 -4.70 -0.26
CA ASP A 40 -15.63 -4.30 0.91
C ASP A 40 -14.77 -4.14 2.19
N GLN A 41 -13.46 -4.39 2.10
CA GLN A 41 -12.55 -4.35 3.26
C GLN A 41 -11.41 -3.33 3.08
N GLY A 42 -11.10 -2.94 1.85
CA GLY A 42 -10.07 -1.97 1.52
C GLY A 42 -8.82 -2.58 0.88
N LEU A 43 -7.68 -1.97 1.16
CA LEU A 43 -6.39 -2.24 0.54
C LEU A 43 -5.37 -2.64 1.61
N LEU A 44 -4.67 -3.74 1.37
CA LEU A 44 -3.42 -4.08 2.03
C LEU A 44 -2.27 -3.96 1.03
N TRP A 45 -1.27 -3.17 1.40
CA TRP A 45 0.01 -3.05 0.73
C TRP A 45 1.09 -3.62 1.66
N ASP A 46 1.69 -4.73 1.25
CA ASP A 46 2.70 -5.47 2.03
C ASP A 46 4.04 -5.44 1.29
N GLN A 47 4.86 -4.44 1.61
CA GLN A 47 6.19 -4.27 1.06
C GLN A 47 7.17 -5.16 1.84
N THR A 48 7.97 -5.94 1.11
CA THR A 48 8.97 -6.84 1.71
C THR A 48 10.40 -6.36 1.48
N SER A 49 10.63 -5.51 0.48
CA SER A 49 11.95 -4.94 0.18
C SER A 49 11.81 -3.46 -0.22
N PRO A 50 12.74 -2.59 0.19
CA PRO A 50 14.05 -2.90 0.82
C PRO A 50 13.98 -3.09 2.34
N PHE A 51 12.81 -2.88 2.93
CA PHE A 51 12.51 -3.18 4.33
C PHE A 51 11.01 -3.49 4.44
N PRO A 52 10.60 -4.23 5.49
CA PRO A 52 9.20 -4.54 5.72
C PRO A 52 8.40 -3.27 6.03
N MET A 53 7.34 -3.05 5.27
CA MET A 53 6.36 -1.99 5.51
C MET A 53 4.97 -2.49 5.13
N GLN A 54 4.01 -2.24 6.00
CA GLN A 54 2.61 -2.52 5.75
C GLN A 54 1.80 -1.23 5.77
N LEU A 55 0.92 -1.09 4.78
CA LEU A 55 -0.10 -0.05 4.74
C LEU A 55 -1.45 -0.74 4.58
N LEU A 56 -2.32 -0.55 5.56
CA LEU A 56 -3.71 -0.96 5.52
C LEU A 56 -4.55 0.30 5.34
N LEU A 57 -5.43 0.30 4.35
CA LEU A 57 -6.37 1.38 4.10
C LEU A 57 -7.78 0.80 4.07
N ASP A 58 -8.64 1.27 4.96
CA ASP A 58 -10.07 1.00 4.97
C ASP A 58 -10.87 2.30 4.76
N ASP A 59 -12.20 2.25 4.91
CA ASP A 59 -13.10 3.39 4.76
C ASP A 59 -12.94 4.47 5.84
N LYS A 60 -12.21 4.19 6.93
CA LYS A 60 -12.10 5.05 8.10
C LYS A 60 -10.71 5.63 8.27
N ARG A 61 -9.67 4.87 7.91
CA ARG A 61 -8.30 5.18 8.24
C ARG A 61 -7.29 4.48 7.36
N MET A 62 -6.10 5.06 7.35
CA MET A 62 -4.88 4.43 6.89
C MET A 62 -4.01 4.10 8.10
N VAL A 63 -3.57 2.84 8.21
CA VAL A 63 -2.64 2.38 9.23
C VAL A 63 -1.35 2.00 8.55
N GLN A 64 -0.24 2.61 8.97
CA GLN A 64 1.09 2.33 8.46
C GLN A 64 1.97 1.75 9.55
N VAL A 65 2.65 0.65 9.24
CA VAL A 65 3.65 0.00 10.10
C VAL A 65 4.94 -0.12 9.30
N ILE A 66 6.05 0.43 9.80
CA ILE A 66 7.35 0.38 9.14
C ILE A 66 8.34 -0.31 10.05
N ASN A 67 8.97 -1.38 9.58
CA ASN A 67 10.10 -2.03 10.26
C ASN A 67 9.87 -2.32 11.76
N GLY A 68 8.67 -2.83 12.11
CA GLY A 68 8.29 -3.17 13.48
C GLY A 68 8.04 -1.96 14.43
N GLN A 69 8.07 -0.74 13.91
CA GLN A 69 7.71 0.46 14.67
C GLN A 69 6.21 0.45 15.02
N PRO A 70 5.79 1.16 16.08
CA PRO A 70 4.39 1.31 16.41
C PRO A 70 3.56 1.81 15.22
N PRO A 71 2.30 1.33 15.05
CA PRO A 71 1.45 1.77 13.95
C PRO A 71 1.19 3.28 13.99
N GLN A 72 1.33 3.93 12.84
CA GLN A 72 0.88 5.30 12.61
C GLN A 72 -0.52 5.24 12.00
N ILE A 73 -1.47 5.94 12.62
CA ILE A 73 -2.87 5.99 12.16
C ILE A 73 -3.12 7.37 11.58
N ILE A 74 -3.53 7.41 10.31
CA ILE A 74 -3.90 8.61 9.57
C ILE A 74 -5.39 8.54 9.27
N THR A 75 -6.13 9.57 9.66
CA THR A 75 -7.57 9.72 9.39
C THR A 75 -7.79 10.91 8.45
N ALA A 76 -8.95 10.94 7.78
CA ALA A 76 -9.29 12.05 6.88
C ALA A 76 -9.33 13.42 7.58
N GLU A 77 -9.52 13.43 8.91
CA GLU A 77 -9.55 14.64 9.74
C GLU A 77 -8.15 15.25 9.99
N ASN A 78 -7.07 14.52 9.66
CA ASN A 78 -5.69 14.88 9.98
C ASN A 78 -4.81 15.19 8.74
N ASN A 79 -5.41 15.52 7.59
CA ASN A 79 -4.70 15.92 6.36
C ASN A 79 -4.98 17.38 5.96
#